data_AF-A0AAW8ZD00-F1
#
_entry.id   AF-A0AAW8ZD00-F1
#
_cell.length_a   1.000
_cell.length_b   1.000
_cell.length_c   1.000
_cell.angle_alpha   90.00
_cell.angle_beta   90.00
_cell.angle_gamma   90.00
#
_symmetry.space_group_name_H-M   'P 1'
#
loop_
_entity.id
_entity.type
_entity.pdbx_description
1 polymer ?
#
loop_
_entity_poly.entity_id
_entity_poly.type
_entity_poly.pdbx_seq_one_letter_code
_entity_poly.pdbx_strand_id
1 'polypeptide(L)'
;MIAYLRFIRENNALEWIHCSRNISLNIPRLDIAMVDPTRQLVFALSEQKSLPTVLTIFNAHGEKLFWSAPPEGATFYYLTFNLSNEVVVVCSYPVKQNGWHDWFYSYDMKRNALSRSGPAY
;
A
#
# COMPACT_ATOMS: atom_id res chain seq x y z
N MET A 1 -6.24 -13.35 -11.64
CA MET A 1 -5.01 -12.54 -11.78
C MET A 1 -5.38 -11.09 -11.99
N ILE A 2 -4.85 -10.18 -11.18
CA ILE A 2 -4.99 -8.73 -11.37
C ILE A 2 -4.12 -8.32 -12.56
N ALA A 3 -4.72 -7.64 -13.53
CA ALA A 3 -4.04 -7.13 -14.70
C ALA A 3 -4.42 -5.67 -14.97
N TYR A 4 -3.55 -4.96 -15.69
CA TYR A 4 -3.80 -3.59 -16.15
C TYR A 4 -4.21 -2.61 -15.03
N LEU A 5 -3.50 -2.67 -13.88
CA LEU A 5 -3.71 -1.69 -12.82
C LEU A 5 -3.43 -0.28 -13.36
N ARG A 6 -4.39 0.62 -13.13
CA ARG A 6 -4.30 2.04 -13.43
C ARG A 6 -4.74 2.81 -12.21
N PHE A 7 -4.00 3.86 -11.85
CA PHE A 7 -4.45 4.84 -10.88
C PHE A 7 -4.34 6.25 -11.47
N ILE A 8 -5.38 7.06 -11.30
CA ILE A 8 -5.48 8.43 -11.81
C ILE A 8 -5.74 9.33 -10.60
N ARG A 9 -4.70 10.04 -10.16
CA ARG A 9 -4.72 10.83 -8.92
C ARG A 9 -5.76 11.95 -8.99
N GLU A 10 -5.83 12.62 -10.14
CA GLU A 10 -6.71 13.77 -10.40
C GLU A 10 -8.20 13.39 -10.24
N ASN A 11 -8.54 12.14 -10.56
CA ASN A 11 -9.91 11.64 -10.54
C ASN A 11 -10.19 10.77 -9.31
N ASN A 12 -9.21 10.58 -8.41
CA ASN A 12 -9.31 9.63 -7.30
C ASN A 12 -9.66 8.20 -7.77
N ALA A 13 -9.27 7.83 -9.00
CA ALA A 13 -9.70 6.58 -9.61
C ALA A 13 -8.62 5.50 -9.49
N LEU A 14 -9.01 4.32 -8.99
CA LEU A 14 -8.18 3.13 -8.93
C LEU A 14 -8.88 1.98 -9.67
N GLU A 15 -8.25 1.47 -10.71
CA GLU A 15 -8.89 0.57 -11.67
C GLU A 15 -7.99 -0.60 -12.01
N TRP A 16 -8.58 -1.79 -12.21
CA TRP A 16 -7.88 -2.96 -12.73
C TRP A 16 -8.85 -3.97 -13.33
N ILE A 17 -8.30 -4.97 -14.01
CA ILE A 17 -9.05 -6.11 -14.54
C ILE A 17 -8.81 -7.34 -13.68
N HIS A 18 -9.89 -8.02 -13.30
CA HIS A 18 -9.85 -9.33 -12.67
C HIS A 18 -10.94 -10.24 -13.23
N CYS A 19 -10.58 -11.44 -13.73
CA CYS A 19 -11.51 -12.42 -14.31
C CYS A 19 -12.47 -11.80 -15.36
N SER A 20 -11.91 -11.00 -16.27
CA SER A 20 -12.66 -10.27 -17.33
C SER A 20 -13.66 -9.24 -16.81
N ARG A 21 -13.61 -8.87 -15.52
CA ARG A 21 -14.37 -7.77 -14.94
C ARG A 21 -13.47 -6.57 -14.73
N ASN A 22 -13.97 -5.40 -15.09
CA ASN A 22 -13.35 -4.13 -14.72
C ASN A 22 -13.76 -3.81 -13.29
N ILE A 23 -12.77 -3.65 -12.42
CA ILE A 23 -12.94 -3.11 -11.07
C ILE A 23 -12.54 -1.64 -11.15
N SER A 24 -13.41 -0.75 -10.65
CA SER A 24 -13.14 0.69 -10.58
C SER A 24 -13.60 1.18 -9.22
N LEU A 25 -12.67 1.79 -8.48
CA LEU A 25 -12.88 2.32 -7.14
C LEU A 25 -12.57 3.81 -7.12
N ASN A 26 -13.37 4.55 -6.36
CA ASN A 26 -13.05 5.93 -6.00
C ASN A 26 -12.33 5.96 -4.65
N ILE A 27 -11.06 6.36 -4.65
CA ILE A 27 -10.19 6.46 -3.47
C ILE A 27 -9.84 7.93 -3.25
N PRO A 28 -10.45 8.62 -2.28
CA PRO A 28 -10.20 10.03 -2.04
C PRO A 28 -8.72 10.35 -1.79
N ARG A 29 -8.22 11.37 -2.48
CA ARG A 29 -6.82 11.83 -2.40
C ARG A 29 -5.82 10.68 -2.65
N LEU A 30 -6.07 9.88 -3.68
CA LEU A 30 -5.19 8.79 -4.10
C LEU A 30 -3.82 9.32 -4.54
N ASP A 31 -2.75 8.76 -3.98
CA ASP A 31 -1.37 9.10 -4.33
C ASP A 31 -0.75 8.01 -5.22
N ILE A 32 -0.59 6.80 -4.68
CA ILE A 32 0.03 5.69 -5.39
C ILE A 32 -0.68 4.39 -5.11
N ALA A 33 -0.68 3.50 -6.09
CA ALA A 33 -1.13 2.13 -5.90
C ALA A 33 -0.20 1.13 -6.59
N MET A 34 -0.09 -0.07 -6.03
CA MET A 34 0.71 -1.17 -6.57
C MET A 34 -0.02 -2.50 -6.41
N VAL A 35 0.14 -3.38 -7.41
CA VAL A 35 -0.31 -4.77 -7.33
C VAL A 35 0.74 -5.58 -6.59
N ASP A 36 0.29 -6.38 -5.63
CA ASP A 36 1.05 -7.51 -5.11
C ASP A 36 0.74 -8.75 -5.96
N PRO A 37 1.65 -9.16 -6.86
CA PRO A 37 1.39 -10.27 -7.76
C PRO A 37 1.42 -11.62 -7.02
N THR A 38 2.18 -11.74 -5.93
CA THR A 38 2.30 -12.98 -5.15
C THR A 38 0.99 -13.28 -4.42
N ARG A 39 0.37 -12.26 -3.84
CA ARG A 39 -0.82 -12.39 -2.98
C ARG A 39 -2.11 -11.98 -3.67
N GLN A 40 -2.03 -11.46 -4.90
CA GLN A 40 -3.17 -10.94 -5.67
C GLN A 40 -3.94 -9.86 -4.92
N LEU A 41 -3.20 -8.89 -4.39
CA LEU A 41 -3.73 -7.74 -3.65
C LEU A 41 -3.41 -6.43 -4.38
N VAL A 42 -4.17 -5.38 -4.07
CA VAL A 42 -3.87 -4.02 -4.50
C VAL A 42 -3.65 -3.16 -3.26
N PHE A 43 -2.47 -2.56 -3.16
CA PHE A 43 -2.11 -1.61 -2.11
C PHE A 43 -2.31 -0.20 -2.66
N ALA A 44 -2.94 0.67 -1.88
CA ALA A 44 -3.16 2.07 -2.24
C ALA A 44 -2.81 2.97 -1.05
N LEU A 45 -1.94 3.95 -1.30
CA LEU A 45 -1.69 5.06 -0.39
C LEU A 45 -2.55 6.25 -0.79
N SER A 46 -3.22 6.86 0.18
CA SER A 46 -4.17 7.94 -0.04
C SER A 46 -4.20 8.94 1.11
N GLU A 47 -5.13 9.89 1.04
CA GLU A 47 -5.31 10.95 2.04
C GLU A 47 -4.05 11.80 2.20
N GLN A 48 -3.41 12.11 1.06
CA GLN A 48 -2.20 12.93 1.02
C GLN A 48 -2.55 14.40 1.31
N LYS A 49 -1.88 14.98 2.31
CA LYS A 49 -1.73 16.45 2.44
C LYS A 49 -0.34 16.86 1.93
N SER A 50 0.70 16.30 2.51
CA SER A 50 2.09 16.36 2.04
C SER A 50 2.63 14.95 1.79
N LEU A 51 2.41 14.06 2.77
CA LEU A 51 2.62 12.62 2.67
C LEU A 51 1.29 11.87 2.83
N PRO A 52 1.17 10.65 2.29
CA PRO A 52 -0.01 9.81 2.50
C PRO A 52 -0.23 9.49 3.97
N THR A 53 -1.49 9.41 4.37
CA THR A 53 -1.87 9.14 5.77
C THR A 53 -2.74 7.89 5.92
N VAL A 54 -3.13 7.28 4.80
CA VAL A 54 -3.91 6.05 4.80
C VAL A 54 -3.29 5.07 3.82
N LEU A 55 -3.07 3.84 4.29
CA LEU A 55 -2.86 2.67 3.46
C LEU A 55 -4.17 1.90 3.43
N THR A 56 -4.64 1.54 2.23
CA THR A 56 -5.76 0.61 2.05
C THR A 56 -5.31 -0.56 1.19
N ILE A 57 -5.70 -1.77 1.56
CA ILE A 57 -5.40 -3.00 0.82
C ILE A 57 -6.71 -3.63 0.37
N PHE A 58 -6.80 -3.89 -0.93
CA PHE A 58 -7.94 -4.53 -1.57
C PHE A 58 -7.57 -5.93 -2.04
N ASN A 59 -8.56 -6.82 -2.08
CA ASN A 59 -8.43 -8.05 -2.84
C ASN A 59 -8.65 -7.79 -4.34
N ALA A 60 -8.46 -8.83 -5.15
CA ALA A 60 -8.63 -8.75 -6.60
C ALA A 60 -10.05 -8.38 -7.07
N HIS A 61 -11.07 -8.47 -6.21
CA HIS A 61 -12.46 -8.09 -6.52
C HIS A 61 -12.80 -6.64 -6.14
N GLY A 62 -11.86 -5.90 -5.54
CA GLY A 62 -12.08 -4.53 -5.08
C GLY A 62 -12.62 -4.43 -3.67
N GLU A 63 -12.72 -5.55 -2.95
CA GLU A 63 -13.15 -5.56 -1.56
C GLU A 63 -12.00 -5.11 -0.67
N LYS A 64 -12.29 -4.17 0.24
CA LYS A 64 -11.33 -3.69 1.23
C LYS A 64 -11.07 -4.78 2.25
N LEU A 65 -9.83 -5.28 2.32
CA LEU A 65 -9.40 -6.27 3.30
C LEU A 65 -8.82 -5.62 4.56
N PHE A 66 -8.04 -4.55 4.37
CA PHE A 66 -7.32 -3.90 5.45
C PHE A 66 -7.17 -2.42 5.17
N TRP A 67 -7.06 -1.64 6.25
CA TRP A 67 -6.64 -0.25 6.18
C TRP A 67 -5.92 0.13 7.47
N SER A 68 -4.97 1.05 7.37
CA SER A 68 -4.35 1.64 8.56
C SER A 68 -3.81 3.04 8.30
N ALA A 69 -3.64 3.78 9.38
CA ALA A 69 -2.71 4.90 9.44
C ALA A 69 -1.26 4.37 9.46
N PRO A 70 -0.25 5.25 9.29
CA PRO A 70 1.14 4.88 9.54
C PRO A 70 1.32 4.35 10.97
N PRO A 71 2.34 3.51 11.20
CA PRO A 71 2.79 3.20 12.56
C PRO A 71 3.03 4.48 13.37
N GLU A 72 2.84 4.41 14.68
CA GLU A 72 3.00 5.56 15.57
C GLU A 72 4.37 6.22 15.40
N GLY A 73 4.37 7.55 15.24
CA GLY A 73 5.58 8.35 15.02
C GLY A 73 6.19 8.25 13.63
N ALA A 74 5.59 7.49 12.71
CA ALA A 74 6.04 7.34 11.33
C ALA A 74 5.15 8.10 10.34
N THR A 75 5.63 8.23 9.12
CA THR A 75 4.84 8.62 7.94
C THR A 75 4.92 7.53 6.88
N PHE A 76 3.85 7.32 6.12
CA PHE A 76 3.95 6.52 4.90
C PHE A 76 4.77 7.29 3.87
N TYR A 77 5.73 6.61 3.25
CA TYR A 77 6.61 7.23 2.28
C TYR A 77 6.34 6.75 0.85
N TYR A 78 6.56 5.48 0.56
CA TYR A 78 6.25 4.89 -0.76
C TYR A 78 5.97 3.39 -0.67
N LEU A 79 5.48 2.82 -1.77
CA LEU A 79 5.29 1.39 -1.96
C LEU A 79 6.43 0.83 -2.81
N THR A 80 6.90 -0.37 -2.49
CA THR A 80 7.91 -1.08 -3.29
C THR A 80 7.76 -2.59 -3.13
N PHE A 81 8.58 -3.37 -3.83
CA PHE A 81 8.64 -4.81 -3.70
C PHE A 81 9.76 -5.25 -2.77
N ASN A 82 9.48 -6.29 -1.97
CA ASN A 82 10.54 -7.05 -1.31
C ASN A 82 11.15 -8.10 -2.27
N LEU A 83 12.15 -8.85 -1.79
CA LEU A 83 12.81 -9.91 -2.58
C LEU A 83 11.87 -11.06 -2.99
N SER A 84 10.73 -11.21 -2.30
CA SER A 84 9.68 -12.19 -2.62
C SER A 84 8.62 -11.63 -3.58
N ASN A 85 8.88 -10.46 -4.18
CA ASN A 85 7.98 -9.76 -5.09
C ASN A 85 6.61 -9.43 -4.46
N GLU A 86 6.57 -9.30 -3.14
CA GLU A 86 5.40 -8.84 -2.40
C GLU A 86 5.50 -7.33 -2.19
N VAL A 87 4.37 -6.64 -2.24
CA VAL A 87 4.33 -5.21 -1.93
C VAL A 87 4.56 -5.00 -0.43
N VAL A 88 5.48 -4.08 -0.15
CA VAL A 88 5.77 -3.54 1.17
C VAL A 88 5.60 -2.03 1.14
N VAL A 89 5.18 -1.46 2.27
CA VAL A 89 5.15 -0.01 2.45
C VAL A 89 6.40 0.41 3.22
N VAL A 90 7.09 1.43 2.72
CA VAL A 90 8.18 2.08 3.46
C VAL A 90 7.58 3.16 4.35
N CYS A 91 7.88 3.08 5.64
CA CYS A 91 7.53 4.09 6.62
C CYS A 91 8.80 4.81 7.08
N SER A 92 8.73 6.14 7.14
CA SER A 92 9.86 6.99 7.57
C SER A 92 9.62 7.56 8.96
N TYR A 93 10.66 7.62 9.77
CA TYR A 93 10.65 8.20 11.11
C TYR A 93 11.53 9.45 11.18
N PRO A 94 11.08 10.55 11.82
CA PRO A 94 11.89 11.75 11.98
C PRO A 94 13.12 11.51 12.88
N VAL A 95 13.01 10.60 13.84
CA VAL A 95 14.10 10.17 14.72
C VAL A 95 14.42 8.71 14.44
N LYS A 96 15.72 8.40 14.31
CA LYS A 96 16.19 7.04 14.05
C LYS A 96 15.67 6.06 15.10
N GLN A 97 15.03 5.00 14.63
CA GLN A 97 14.66 3.83 15.42
C GLN A 97 15.75 2.79 15.18
N ASN A 98 16.45 2.35 16.23
CA ASN A 98 17.55 1.38 16.11
C ASN A 98 18.60 1.72 15.03
N GLY A 99 18.91 3.01 14.86
CA GLY A 99 19.91 3.50 13.90
C GLY A 99 19.39 3.82 12.49
N TRP A 100 18.12 3.55 12.18
CA TRP A 100 17.52 3.72 10.85
C TRP A 100 16.32 4.67 10.88
N HIS A 101 16.18 5.50 9.85
CA HIS A 101 15.00 6.35 9.65
C HIS A 101 13.87 5.57 8.99
N ASP A 102 14.18 4.78 7.96
CA ASP A 102 13.18 4.17 7.12
C ASP A 102 13.10 2.66 7.40
N TRP A 103 11.88 2.13 7.35
CA TRP A 103 11.60 0.74 7.66
C TRP A 103 10.57 0.16 6.69
N PHE A 104 10.81 -1.06 6.24
CA PHE A 104 9.84 -1.84 5.50
C PHE A 104 8.78 -2.41 6.43
N TYR A 105 7.52 -2.27 6.01
CA TYR A 105 6.37 -2.91 6.61
C TYR A 105 5.65 -3.79 5.61
N SER A 106 5.43 -5.04 5.99
CA SER A 106 4.69 -6.03 5.22
C SER A 106 3.32 -6.24 5.83
N TYR A 107 2.31 -6.45 4.99
CA TYR A 107 0.99 -6.85 5.45
C TYR A 107 0.98 -8.34 5.85
N ASP A 108 0.75 -8.63 7.12
CA ASP A 108 0.53 -9.97 7.64
C ASP A 108 -0.97 -10.30 7.57
N MET A 109 -1.35 -11.12 6.58
CA MET A 109 -2.74 -11.53 6.37
C MET A 109 -3.29 -12.39 7.51
N LYS A 110 -2.45 -13.12 8.25
CA LYS A 110 -2.92 -13.97 9.37
C LYS A 110 -3.27 -13.12 10.58
N ARG A 111 -2.49 -12.06 10.82
CA ARG A 111 -2.73 -11.11 11.92
C ARG A 111 -3.61 -9.93 11.52
N ASN A 112 -3.89 -9.78 10.23
CA ASN A 112 -4.58 -8.63 9.64
C ASN A 112 -3.94 -7.29 10.10
N ALA A 113 -2.62 -7.20 10.01
CA ALA A 113 -1.84 -6.07 10.54
C ALA A 113 -0.58 -5.81 9.72
N LEU A 114 -0.02 -4.60 9.84
CA LEU A 114 1.32 -4.31 9.34
C LEU A 114 2.38 -4.79 10.31
N SER A 115 3.38 -5.51 9.80
CA SER A 115 4.52 -6.00 10.55
C SER A 115 5.82 -5.42 9.99
N ARG A 116 6.63 -4.85 10.87
CA ARG A 116 7.96 -4.32 10.52
C ARG A 116 8.90 -5.48 10.18
N SER A 117 9.46 -5.49 8.98
CA SER A 117 10.32 -6.59 8.51
C SER A 117 11.81 -6.28 8.58
N GLY A 118 12.22 -5.04 8.29
CA GLY A 118 13.62 -4.64 8.33
C GLY A 118 13.83 -3.17 7.94
N PRO A 119 15.06 -2.64 8.10
CA PRO A 119 15.36 -1.27 7.71
C PRO A 119 15.27 -1.10 6.19
N ALA A 120 14.79 0.07 5.78
CA ALA A 120 14.85 0.56 4.40
C ALA A 120 16.02 1.55 4.29
N TYR A 121 16.72 1.49 3.15
CA TYR A 121 18.01 2.11 2.89
C TYR A 121 17.98 3.64 2.96
#